data_AF-A0A7M7J0H4-F1
#
_entry.id   AF-A0A7M7J0H4-F1
#
_cell.length_a   1.000
_cell.length_b   1.000
_cell.length_c   1.000
_cell.angle_alpha   90.00
_cell.angle_beta   90.00
_cell.angle_gamma   90.00
#
_symmetry.space_group_name_H-M   'P 1'
#
loop_
_entity.id
_entity.type
_entity.pdbx_description
1 polymer ?
#
loop_
_entity_poly.entity_id
_entity_poly.type
_entity_poly.pdbx_seq_one_letter_code
_entity_poly.pdbx_strand_id
1 'polypeptide(L)'
;MLNLLDVVWILCIVPVWVTYLLLTHYPDKVPDVVVSAFLYGKLSKNKRASVLARISIPKRCFTQFYEYAVVLFTIWTLVLCCISIGLGAVPRKLKITMDVLIHNRTMKVPFAIILWTQLLLTVQVARRCYECMFVSVFSNVRMHIWHFAMGFIFYTGVQYSLLSLALPVAPELPAFSLSDLWSSHVILGSVMWLVAVWLEYDTAKRFAAFRKNADGKRVSSKHVAPYGGMFELISSPHYLAEIMVYTSITVVLGCTNLTWLLSLLWTYVNQIAIALLNHRWYQDRFKNYPSSRKAIIPFLL
;
A
#
# COMPACT_ATOMS: atom_id res chain seq x y z
N MET A 1 9.22 -23.07 9.16
CA MET A 1 8.26 -23.40 8.08
C MET A 1 7.49 -22.12 7.75
N LEU A 2 6.97 -21.99 6.52
CA LEU A 2 6.06 -20.89 6.17
C LEU A 2 4.69 -21.11 6.86
N ASN A 3 4.01 -20.03 7.20
CA ASN A 3 2.63 -20.06 7.67
C ASN A 3 1.63 -19.71 6.56
N LEU A 4 0.32 -19.82 6.83
CA LEU A 4 -0.71 -19.60 5.80
C LEU A 4 -0.77 -18.14 5.32
N LEU A 5 -0.49 -17.17 6.20
CA LEU A 5 -0.41 -15.76 5.82
C LEU A 5 0.85 -15.46 5.00
N ASP A 6 1.99 -16.13 5.28
CA ASP A 6 3.18 -16.09 4.40
C ASP A 6 2.84 -16.59 2.99
N VAL A 7 2.12 -17.72 2.89
CA VAL A 7 1.68 -18.31 1.62
C VAL A 7 0.73 -17.37 0.87
N VAL A 8 -0.23 -16.74 1.56
CA VAL A 8 -1.10 -15.71 0.97
C VAL A 8 -0.28 -14.55 0.39
N TRP A 9 0.72 -14.06 1.12
CA TRP A 9 1.61 -13.01 0.59
C TRP A 9 2.41 -13.47 -0.63
N ILE A 10 2.99 -14.66 -0.61
CA ILE A 10 3.74 -15.22 -1.75
C ILE A 10 2.84 -15.35 -2.99
N LEU A 11 1.60 -15.85 -2.81
CA LEU A 11 0.58 -15.93 -3.86
C LEU A 11 0.13 -14.54 -4.38
N CYS A 12 0.31 -13.47 -3.60
CA CYS A 12 0.08 -12.10 -4.06
C CYS A 12 1.31 -11.46 -4.73
N ILE A 13 2.53 -11.87 -4.37
CA ILE A 13 3.80 -11.33 -4.90
C ILE A 13 4.12 -11.94 -6.27
N VAL A 14 4.10 -13.27 -6.37
CA VAL A 14 4.61 -13.99 -7.54
C VAL A 14 3.85 -13.64 -8.83
N PRO A 15 2.50 -13.61 -8.87
CA PRO A 15 1.78 -13.23 -10.08
C PRO A 15 2.04 -11.78 -10.52
N VAL A 16 2.24 -10.85 -9.58
CA VAL A 16 2.56 -9.45 -9.88
C VAL A 16 3.93 -9.33 -10.55
N TRP A 17 4.94 -10.01 -9.99
CA TRP A 17 6.30 -10.01 -10.52
C TRP A 17 6.40 -10.71 -11.89
N VAL A 18 5.82 -11.91 -12.01
CA VAL A 18 5.80 -12.67 -13.27
C VAL A 18 5.04 -11.90 -14.36
N THR A 19 3.92 -11.28 -14.04
CA THR A 19 3.17 -10.46 -15.00
C THR A 19 3.99 -9.26 -15.47
N TYR A 20 4.69 -8.55 -14.58
CA TYR A 20 5.57 -7.44 -14.94
C TYR A 20 6.72 -7.87 -15.88
N LEU A 21 7.36 -9.02 -15.59
CA LEU A 21 8.43 -9.56 -16.43
C LEU A 21 7.92 -9.96 -17.81
N LEU A 22 6.80 -10.67 -17.89
CA LEU A 22 6.18 -11.08 -19.15
C LEU A 22 5.76 -9.85 -19.98
N LEU A 23 5.15 -8.83 -19.37
CA LEU A 23 4.80 -7.57 -20.04
C LEU A 23 6.02 -6.76 -20.51
N THR A 24 7.19 -6.94 -19.89
CA THR A 24 8.42 -6.22 -20.24
C THR A 24 9.24 -6.92 -21.31
N HIS A 25 9.35 -8.25 -21.27
CA HIS A 25 10.24 -9.03 -22.16
C HIS A 25 9.50 -9.79 -23.27
N TYR A 26 8.21 -10.11 -23.07
CA TYR A 26 7.41 -10.91 -24.01
C TYR A 26 5.96 -10.38 -24.12
N PRO A 27 5.74 -9.08 -24.40
CA PRO A 27 4.41 -8.45 -24.35
C PRO A 27 3.35 -9.16 -25.22
N ASP A 28 3.73 -9.68 -26.39
CA ASP A 28 2.83 -10.40 -27.30
C ASP A 28 2.38 -11.78 -26.79
N LYS A 29 3.11 -12.37 -25.83
CA LYS A 29 2.80 -13.66 -25.21
C LYS A 29 1.90 -13.54 -23.97
N VAL A 30 1.60 -12.33 -23.50
CA VAL A 30 0.78 -12.13 -22.30
C VAL A 30 -0.70 -12.26 -22.64
N PRO A 31 -1.47 -13.17 -22.01
CA PRO A 31 -2.91 -13.30 -22.27
C PRO A 31 -3.64 -12.01 -21.91
N ASP A 32 -4.61 -11.59 -22.73
CA ASP A 32 -5.28 -10.29 -22.56
C ASP A 32 -6.04 -10.13 -21.24
N VAL A 33 -6.40 -11.26 -20.62
CA VAL A 33 -6.94 -11.33 -19.25
C VAL A 33 -5.91 -10.84 -18.22
N VAL A 34 -4.67 -11.29 -18.34
CA VAL A 34 -3.55 -10.88 -17.49
C VAL A 34 -3.15 -9.43 -17.80
N VAL A 35 -3.08 -9.06 -19.08
CA VAL A 35 -2.80 -7.68 -19.52
C VAL A 35 -3.81 -6.70 -18.91
N SER A 36 -5.11 -6.98 -18.99
CA SER A 36 -6.15 -6.05 -18.51
C SER A 36 -6.40 -6.09 -16.99
N ALA A 37 -6.05 -7.19 -16.31
CA ALA A 37 -6.01 -7.24 -14.86
C ALA A 37 -4.89 -6.36 -14.26
N PHE A 38 -3.78 -6.20 -14.99
CA PHE A 38 -2.58 -5.50 -14.53
C PHE A 38 -2.46 -4.06 -15.09
N LEU A 39 -2.69 -3.88 -16.40
CA LEU A 39 -2.61 -2.60 -17.11
C LEU A 39 -4.00 -1.97 -17.29
N TYR A 40 -4.34 -1.04 -16.40
CA TYR A 40 -5.63 -0.35 -16.42
C TYR A 40 -5.50 1.17 -16.66
N GLY A 41 -6.61 1.81 -17.03
CA GLY A 41 -6.64 3.24 -17.32
C GLY A 41 -5.75 3.64 -18.49
N LYS A 42 -4.78 4.54 -18.26
CA LYS A 42 -3.97 5.11 -19.35
C LYS A 42 -3.06 4.07 -20.05
N LEU A 43 -2.68 2.99 -19.33
CA LEU A 43 -1.88 1.86 -19.83
C LEU A 43 -2.70 0.87 -20.69
N SER A 44 -4.04 0.93 -20.62
CA SER A 44 -4.98 -0.05 -21.23
C SER A 44 -5.19 0.15 -22.75
N LYS A 45 -4.19 0.67 -23.47
CA LYS A 45 -4.35 1.06 -24.89
C LYS A 45 -4.36 -0.09 -25.90
N ASN A 46 -4.16 -1.33 -25.45
CA ASN A 46 -4.17 -2.50 -26.32
C ASN A 46 -5.61 -2.86 -26.74
N LYS A 47 -5.88 -2.92 -28.06
CA LYS A 47 -7.23 -3.20 -28.62
C LYS A 47 -7.86 -4.50 -28.08
N ARG A 48 -7.04 -5.46 -27.66
CA ARG A 48 -7.45 -6.79 -27.20
C ARG A 48 -8.16 -6.80 -25.82
N ALA A 49 -8.06 -5.72 -25.02
CA ALA A 49 -8.65 -5.64 -23.68
C ALA A 49 -10.20 -5.52 -23.63
N SER A 50 -10.89 -5.55 -24.77
CA SER A 50 -12.32 -5.24 -24.88
C SER A 50 -13.26 -6.24 -24.18
N VAL A 51 -12.93 -7.54 -24.21
CA VAL A 51 -13.79 -8.62 -23.67
C VAL A 51 -14.09 -8.43 -22.17
N LEU A 52 -13.13 -7.89 -21.41
CA LEU A 52 -13.23 -7.71 -19.95
C LEU A 52 -13.80 -6.36 -19.52
N ALA A 53 -14.30 -5.55 -20.44
CA ALA A 53 -15.08 -4.36 -20.10
C ALA A 53 -16.27 -4.68 -19.17
N ARG A 54 -16.87 -5.88 -19.31
CA ARG A 54 -17.95 -6.39 -18.46
C ARG A 54 -17.54 -6.64 -17.01
N ILE A 55 -16.27 -6.95 -16.72
CA ILE A 55 -15.76 -7.29 -15.37
C ILE A 55 -14.86 -6.16 -14.82
N SER A 56 -15.23 -4.92 -15.13
CA SER A 56 -14.49 -3.72 -14.74
C SER A 56 -15.32 -2.77 -13.86
N ILE A 57 -14.67 -2.11 -12.90
CA ILE A 57 -15.29 -1.22 -11.90
C ILE A 57 -14.74 0.21 -12.11
N PRO A 58 -15.54 1.29 -11.93
CA PRO A 58 -15.05 2.67 -11.99
C PRO A 58 -13.94 2.95 -10.96
N LYS A 59 -12.86 3.64 -11.35
CA LYS A 59 -11.70 3.87 -10.45
C LYS A 59 -12.04 4.67 -9.18
N ARG A 60 -13.14 5.43 -9.17
CA ARG A 60 -13.69 6.08 -7.96
C ARG A 60 -14.03 5.10 -6.83
N CYS A 61 -14.23 3.82 -7.12
CA CYS A 61 -14.45 2.79 -6.11
C CYS A 61 -13.20 2.50 -5.25
N PHE A 62 -12.01 3.02 -5.59
CA PHE A 62 -10.83 2.97 -4.72
C PHE A 62 -11.12 3.43 -3.28
N THR A 63 -12.00 4.42 -3.09
CA THR A 63 -12.39 4.88 -1.75
C THR A 63 -12.97 3.76 -0.88
N GLN A 64 -13.69 2.79 -1.47
CA GLN A 64 -14.40 1.75 -0.72
C GLN A 64 -13.48 0.78 0.03
N PHE A 65 -12.28 0.48 -0.50
CA PHE A 65 -11.31 -0.32 0.25
C PHE A 65 -10.57 0.50 1.31
N TYR A 66 -10.47 1.83 1.15
CA TYR A 66 -9.95 2.72 2.20
C TYR A 66 -10.97 2.93 3.32
N GLU A 67 -12.26 3.07 3.00
CA GLU A 67 -13.36 3.08 3.97
C GLU A 67 -13.36 1.78 4.81
N TYR A 68 -13.25 0.63 4.14
CA TYR A 68 -13.06 -0.67 4.78
C TYR A 68 -11.80 -0.71 5.67
N ALA A 69 -10.67 -0.23 5.17
CA ALA A 69 -9.41 -0.21 5.92
C ALA A 69 -9.51 0.69 7.17
N VAL A 70 -10.14 1.87 7.07
CA VAL A 70 -10.37 2.75 8.22
C VAL A 70 -11.21 2.06 9.29
N VAL A 71 -12.31 1.39 8.92
CA VAL A 71 -13.14 0.63 9.86
C VAL A 71 -12.34 -0.51 10.51
N LEU A 72 -11.63 -1.32 9.71
CA LEU A 72 -10.82 -2.44 10.18
C LEU A 72 -9.73 -1.98 11.17
N PHE A 73 -8.92 -1.00 10.79
CA PHE A 73 -7.79 -0.53 11.60
C PHE A 73 -8.23 0.29 12.82
N THR A 74 -9.34 1.01 12.75
CA THR A 74 -9.91 1.70 13.93
C THR A 74 -10.45 0.70 14.95
N ILE A 75 -11.15 -0.35 14.52
CA ILE A 75 -11.61 -1.43 15.43
C ILE A 75 -10.42 -2.09 16.13
N TRP A 76 -9.35 -2.43 15.40
CA TRP A 76 -8.17 -3.04 16.02
C TRP A 76 -7.38 -2.08 16.92
N THR A 77 -7.33 -0.79 16.58
CA THR A 77 -6.80 0.24 17.49
C THR A 77 -7.55 0.25 18.81
N LEU A 78 -8.89 0.32 18.78
CA LEU A 78 -9.71 0.34 19.99
C LEU A 78 -9.52 -0.93 20.84
N VAL A 79 -9.46 -2.11 20.21
CA VAL A 79 -9.20 -3.37 20.93
C VAL A 79 -7.81 -3.39 21.58
N LEU A 80 -6.76 -2.98 20.86
CA LEU A 80 -5.39 -2.95 21.41
C LEU A 80 -5.23 -1.87 22.49
N CYS A 81 -5.91 -0.72 22.38
CA CYS A 81 -6.00 0.29 23.44
C CYS A 81 -6.66 -0.30 24.70
N CYS A 82 -7.82 -0.98 24.57
CA CYS A 82 -8.48 -1.62 25.71
C CYS A 82 -7.60 -2.68 26.40
N ILE A 83 -6.81 -3.44 25.62
CA ILE A 83 -5.83 -4.40 26.15
C ILE A 83 -4.69 -3.67 26.89
N SER A 84 -4.14 -2.57 26.37
CA SER A 84 -3.05 -1.83 27.03
C SER A 84 -3.42 -1.21 28.39
N ILE A 85 -4.70 -0.99 28.65
CA ILE A 85 -5.22 -0.44 29.92
C ILE A 85 -5.92 -1.49 30.79
N GLY A 86 -5.80 -2.79 30.46
CA GLY A 86 -6.37 -3.90 31.24
C GLY A 86 -7.89 -4.05 31.17
N LEU A 87 -8.60 -3.22 30.40
CA LEU A 87 -10.06 -3.27 30.23
C LEU A 87 -10.53 -4.26 29.15
N GLY A 88 -9.62 -4.94 28.47
CA GLY A 88 -9.94 -5.89 27.40
C GLY A 88 -9.06 -7.14 27.42
N ALA A 89 -9.67 -8.29 27.13
CA ALA A 89 -8.98 -9.54 26.82
C ALA A 89 -8.92 -9.76 25.29
N VAL A 90 -7.94 -10.56 24.83
CA VAL A 90 -7.83 -10.96 23.42
C VAL A 90 -9.11 -11.69 22.98
N PRO A 91 -9.85 -11.23 21.95
CA PRO A 91 -11.09 -11.87 21.52
C PRO A 91 -10.88 -13.33 21.11
N ARG A 92 -11.65 -14.27 21.68
CA ARG A 92 -11.48 -15.72 21.42
C ARG A 92 -11.54 -16.08 19.92
N LYS A 93 -12.42 -15.44 19.16
CA LYS A 93 -12.51 -15.61 17.70
C LYS A 93 -11.21 -15.22 17.00
N LEU A 94 -10.63 -14.07 17.37
CA LEU A 94 -9.34 -13.61 16.84
C LEU A 94 -8.22 -14.60 17.18
N LYS A 95 -8.15 -15.09 18.42
CA LYS A 95 -7.12 -16.07 18.82
C LYS A 95 -7.16 -17.30 17.90
N ILE A 96 -8.35 -17.87 17.70
CA ILE A 96 -8.58 -19.00 16.77
C ILE A 96 -8.16 -18.65 15.33
N THR A 97 -8.52 -17.48 14.81
CA THR A 97 -8.12 -17.06 13.46
C THR A 97 -6.60 -16.88 13.33
N MET A 98 -5.92 -16.36 14.36
CA MET A 98 -4.46 -16.28 14.37
C MET A 98 -3.80 -17.66 14.41
N ASP A 99 -4.33 -18.60 15.21
CA ASP A 99 -3.78 -19.96 15.33
C ASP A 99 -3.93 -20.76 14.01
N VAL A 100 -5.03 -20.55 13.27
CA VAL A 100 -5.21 -21.13 11.93
C VAL A 100 -4.25 -20.51 10.90
N LEU A 101 -4.10 -19.17 10.90
CA LEU A 101 -3.23 -18.49 9.94
C LEU A 101 -1.75 -18.71 10.24
N ILE A 102 -1.36 -18.80 11.51
CA ILE A 102 0.03 -18.69 11.97
C ILE A 102 0.30 -19.75 13.04
N HIS A 103 0.99 -20.80 12.63
CA HIS A 103 1.40 -21.88 13.52
C HIS A 103 2.58 -21.42 14.41
N ASN A 104 2.62 -21.89 15.66
CA ASN A 104 3.70 -21.63 16.62
C ASN A 104 4.01 -20.13 16.84
N ARG A 105 2.98 -19.33 17.10
CA ARG A 105 3.10 -17.87 17.32
C ARG A 105 4.02 -17.56 18.49
N THR A 106 4.98 -16.66 18.26
CA THR A 106 5.88 -16.13 19.29
C THR A 106 5.89 -14.60 19.20
N MET A 107 5.61 -13.93 20.33
CA MET A 107 5.73 -12.48 20.41
C MET A 107 7.22 -12.12 20.42
N LYS A 108 7.67 -11.35 19.42
CA LYS A 108 9.06 -10.92 19.26
C LYS A 108 9.24 -9.39 19.32
N VAL A 109 8.14 -8.66 19.49
CA VAL A 109 8.12 -7.19 19.51
C VAL A 109 7.27 -6.78 20.73
N PRO A 110 7.75 -5.87 21.60
CA PRO A 110 7.00 -5.37 22.75
C PRO A 110 5.64 -4.75 22.39
N PHE A 111 4.64 -4.90 23.27
CA PHE A 111 3.26 -4.53 22.98
C PHE A 111 3.06 -3.03 22.71
N ALA A 112 3.82 -2.17 23.39
CA ALA A 112 3.78 -0.73 23.15
C ALA A 112 4.20 -0.35 21.72
N ILE A 113 5.25 -0.99 21.19
CA ILE A 113 5.72 -0.77 19.80
C ILE A 113 4.68 -1.23 18.79
N ILE A 114 3.94 -2.30 19.10
CA ILE A 114 2.86 -2.83 18.26
C ILE A 114 1.64 -1.90 18.28
N LEU A 115 1.23 -1.40 19.45
CA LEU A 115 0.15 -0.41 19.56
C LEU A 115 0.52 0.90 18.85
N TRP A 116 1.76 1.37 19.00
CA TRP A 116 2.27 2.51 18.25
C TRP A 116 2.22 2.27 16.74
N THR A 117 2.63 1.09 16.28
CA THR A 117 2.54 0.70 14.87
C THR A 117 1.09 0.67 14.37
N GLN A 118 0.14 0.17 15.17
CA GLN A 118 -1.29 0.18 14.84
C GLN A 118 -1.81 1.62 14.70
N LEU A 119 -1.40 2.53 15.59
CA LEU A 119 -1.76 3.96 15.52
C LEU A 119 -1.22 4.61 14.24
N LEU A 120 0.07 4.41 13.91
CA LEU A 120 0.67 4.92 12.67
C LEU A 120 -0.06 4.38 11.42
N LEU A 121 -0.36 3.09 11.36
CA LEU A 121 -1.11 2.51 10.23
C LEU A 121 -2.57 2.99 10.17
N THR A 122 -3.21 3.25 11.32
CA THR A 122 -4.57 3.80 11.36
C THR A 122 -4.61 5.23 10.83
N VAL A 123 -3.62 6.07 11.19
CA VAL A 123 -3.47 7.41 10.60
C VAL A 123 -3.12 7.34 9.11
N GLN A 124 -2.30 6.37 8.68
CA GLN A 124 -2.02 6.11 7.26
C GLN A 124 -3.32 5.84 6.48
N VAL A 125 -4.13 4.85 6.88
CA VAL A 125 -5.36 4.52 6.14
C VAL A 125 -6.42 5.62 6.21
N ALA A 126 -6.54 6.32 7.34
CA ALA A 126 -7.44 7.47 7.49
C ALA A 126 -7.07 8.63 6.56
N ARG A 127 -5.77 8.99 6.48
CA ARG A 127 -5.27 9.97 5.51
C ARG A 127 -5.55 9.53 4.08
N ARG A 128 -5.28 8.27 3.73
CA ARG A 128 -5.48 7.77 2.36
C ARG A 128 -6.96 7.74 1.96
N CYS A 129 -7.86 7.47 2.90
CA CYS A 129 -9.30 7.61 2.72
C CYS A 129 -9.68 9.07 2.44
N TYR A 130 -9.25 10.01 3.29
CA TYR A 130 -9.45 11.46 3.11
C TYR A 130 -8.89 11.97 1.76
N GLU A 131 -7.70 11.52 1.37
CA GLU A 131 -7.09 11.83 0.08
C GLU A 131 -7.91 11.32 -1.10
N CYS A 132 -8.56 10.16 -0.98
CA CYS A 132 -9.46 9.65 -2.01
C CYS A 132 -10.78 10.43 -2.06
N MET A 133 -11.37 10.75 -0.91
CA MET A 133 -12.67 11.44 -0.83
C MET A 133 -12.60 12.91 -1.28
N PHE A 134 -11.61 13.67 -0.80
CA PHE A 134 -11.61 15.15 -0.87
C PHE A 134 -10.50 15.75 -1.73
N VAL A 135 -9.33 15.09 -1.79
CA VAL A 135 -8.18 15.59 -2.59
C VAL A 135 -8.23 15.08 -4.02
N SER A 136 -8.50 13.79 -4.21
CA SER A 136 -8.32 13.08 -5.49
C SER A 136 -9.36 13.39 -6.56
N VAL A 137 -8.89 13.74 -7.75
CA VAL A 137 -9.74 14.10 -8.90
C VAL A 137 -9.87 12.93 -9.89
N PHE A 138 -10.67 11.92 -9.54
CA PHE A 138 -10.88 10.71 -10.36
C PHE A 138 -11.48 11.02 -11.74
N SER A 139 -10.89 10.47 -12.80
CA SER A 139 -11.44 10.44 -14.16
C SER A 139 -12.37 9.22 -14.36
N ASN A 140 -13.12 9.19 -15.47
CA ASN A 140 -14.03 8.09 -15.84
C ASN A 140 -13.31 6.78 -16.27
N VAL A 141 -12.10 6.56 -15.77
CA VAL A 141 -11.30 5.35 -15.95
C VAL A 141 -11.92 4.20 -15.16
N ARG A 142 -11.88 2.99 -15.73
CA ARG A 142 -12.23 1.73 -15.06
C ARG A 142 -10.98 0.90 -14.78
N MET A 143 -11.10 -0.06 -13.87
CA MET A 143 -10.08 -1.04 -13.46
C MET A 143 -10.71 -2.43 -13.39
N HIS A 144 -9.91 -3.50 -13.49
CA HIS A 144 -10.44 -4.86 -13.38
C HIS A 144 -10.87 -5.18 -11.94
N ILE A 145 -11.88 -6.05 -11.75
CA ILE A 145 -12.37 -6.43 -10.41
C ILE A 145 -11.27 -7.03 -9.53
N TRP A 146 -10.32 -7.79 -10.10
CA TRP A 146 -9.18 -8.33 -9.36
C TRP A 146 -8.32 -7.25 -8.72
N HIS A 147 -8.09 -6.12 -9.41
CA HIS A 147 -7.30 -5.01 -8.86
C HIS A 147 -8.05 -4.25 -7.76
N PHE A 148 -9.38 -4.31 -7.75
CA PHE A 148 -10.22 -3.80 -6.67
C PHE A 148 -10.20 -4.74 -5.46
N ALA A 149 -10.41 -6.05 -5.68
CA ALA A 149 -10.33 -7.09 -4.65
C ALA A 149 -8.96 -7.14 -3.95
N MET A 150 -7.88 -6.95 -4.71
CA MET A 150 -6.51 -6.91 -4.19
C MET A 150 -6.31 -5.81 -3.13
N GLY A 151 -7.05 -4.70 -3.18
CA GLY A 151 -7.01 -3.66 -2.14
C GLY A 151 -7.52 -4.19 -0.79
N PHE A 152 -8.63 -4.93 -0.78
CA PHE A 152 -9.16 -5.56 0.45
C PHE A 152 -8.22 -6.65 0.97
N ILE A 153 -7.70 -7.50 0.08
CA ILE A 153 -6.72 -8.55 0.41
C ILE A 153 -5.47 -7.91 1.05
N PHE A 154 -4.95 -6.82 0.48
CA PHE A 154 -3.79 -6.10 1.00
C PHE A 154 -4.04 -5.53 2.40
N TYR A 155 -5.08 -4.72 2.61
CA TYR A 155 -5.32 -4.13 3.94
C TYR A 155 -5.69 -5.15 5.01
N THR A 156 -6.39 -6.24 4.64
CA THR A 156 -6.60 -7.38 5.54
C THR A 156 -5.27 -8.03 5.89
N GLY A 157 -4.44 -8.33 4.87
CA GLY A 157 -3.12 -8.93 5.04
C GLY A 157 -2.21 -8.10 5.95
N VAL A 158 -2.12 -6.78 5.74
CA VAL A 158 -1.30 -5.86 6.56
C VAL A 158 -1.77 -5.86 8.02
N GLN A 159 -3.08 -5.74 8.25
CA GLN A 159 -3.64 -5.74 9.61
C GLN A 159 -3.35 -7.07 10.32
N TYR A 160 -3.49 -8.20 9.63
CA TYR A 160 -3.27 -9.53 10.19
C TYR A 160 -1.77 -9.85 10.35
N SER A 161 -0.90 -9.31 9.47
CA SER A 161 0.56 -9.35 9.64
C SER A 161 0.99 -8.60 10.91
N LEU A 162 0.35 -7.48 11.27
CA LEU A 162 0.63 -6.81 12.55
C LEU A 162 0.04 -7.58 13.75
N LEU A 163 -1.19 -8.08 13.64
CA LEU A 163 -1.80 -8.89 14.72
C LEU A 163 -1.04 -10.20 14.99
N SER A 164 -0.26 -10.71 14.03
CA SER A 164 0.66 -11.84 14.24
C SER A 164 1.66 -11.62 15.37
N LEU A 165 2.12 -10.36 15.53
CA LEU A 165 3.06 -9.95 16.55
C LEU A 165 2.36 -9.65 17.88
N ALA A 166 1.14 -9.10 17.80
CA ALA A 166 0.39 -8.55 18.93
C ALA A 166 -0.12 -9.58 19.94
N LEU A 167 -0.17 -10.87 19.55
CA LEU A 167 -1.00 -11.87 20.19
C LEU A 167 -0.16 -13.12 20.55
N PRO A 168 0.22 -13.31 21.82
CA PRO A 168 0.93 -14.50 22.25
C PRO A 168 0.01 -15.73 22.27
N VAL A 169 0.61 -16.93 22.36
CA VAL A 169 -0.11 -18.19 22.63
C VAL A 169 -0.52 -18.28 24.11
N ALA A 170 0.28 -17.67 25.00
CA ALA A 170 0.03 -17.59 26.43
C ALA A 170 -1.35 -16.94 26.78
N PRO A 171 -1.88 -17.18 27.99
CA PRO A 171 -3.10 -16.53 28.46
C PRO A 171 -2.86 -15.12 29.05
N GLU A 172 -1.62 -14.79 29.39
CA GLU A 172 -1.23 -13.54 30.03
C GLU A 172 -1.38 -12.32 29.11
N LEU A 173 -1.78 -11.18 29.68
CA LEU A 173 -1.75 -9.90 28.98
C LEU A 173 -0.29 -9.52 28.72
N PRO A 174 0.08 -9.10 27.50
CA PRO A 174 1.46 -8.78 27.18
C PRO A 174 1.90 -7.51 27.92
N ALA A 175 3.11 -7.53 28.46
CA ALA A 175 3.66 -6.39 29.20
C ALA A 175 3.67 -5.13 28.33
N PHE A 176 3.15 -4.03 28.90
CA PHE A 176 3.08 -2.73 28.26
C PHE A 176 3.97 -1.73 29.01
N SER A 177 4.98 -1.20 28.33
CA SER A 177 5.80 -0.11 28.86
C SER A 177 6.04 0.95 27.80
N LEU A 178 5.88 2.23 28.19
CA LEU A 178 6.22 3.36 27.33
C LEU A 178 7.75 3.51 27.14
N SER A 179 8.58 2.80 27.93
CA SER A 179 10.03 2.74 27.71
C SER A 179 10.40 2.22 26.31
N ASP A 180 9.61 1.26 25.81
CA ASP A 180 9.94 0.51 24.60
C ASP A 180 9.95 1.39 23.35
N LEU A 181 9.20 2.50 23.39
CA LEU A 181 9.09 3.50 22.33
C LEU A 181 10.35 4.35 22.15
N TRP A 182 11.24 4.41 23.16
CA TRP A 182 12.52 5.11 23.07
C TRP A 182 13.62 4.28 22.38
N SER A 183 13.31 3.04 21.99
CA SER A 183 14.22 2.21 21.18
C SER A 183 14.57 2.92 19.87
N SER A 184 15.86 2.96 19.52
CA SER A 184 16.37 3.77 18.39
C SER A 184 15.69 3.47 17.05
N HIS A 185 15.33 2.21 16.80
CA HIS A 185 14.60 1.80 15.61
C HIS A 185 13.13 2.28 15.58
N VAL A 186 12.47 2.44 16.74
CA VAL A 186 11.13 3.03 16.83
C VAL A 186 11.18 4.52 16.50
N ILE A 187 12.16 5.25 17.05
CA ILE A 187 12.37 6.68 16.77
C ILE A 187 12.69 6.88 15.28
N LEU A 188 13.69 6.16 14.76
CA LEU A 188 14.11 6.24 13.36
C LEU A 188 12.95 5.90 12.40
N GLY A 189 12.25 4.80 12.64
CA GLY A 189 11.10 4.39 11.84
C GLY A 189 9.96 5.42 11.90
N SER A 190 9.70 6.02 13.05
CA SER A 190 8.65 7.06 13.18
C SER A 190 9.01 8.34 12.43
N VAL A 191 10.28 8.76 12.43
CA VAL A 191 10.77 9.91 11.64
C VAL A 191 10.71 9.60 10.14
N MET A 192 11.14 8.41 9.71
CA MET A 192 11.01 7.97 8.32
C MET A 192 9.54 7.95 7.85
N TRP A 193 8.62 7.53 8.72
CA TRP A 193 7.18 7.50 8.43
C TRP A 193 6.62 8.90 8.21
N LEU A 194 6.97 9.88 9.06
CA LEU A 194 6.54 11.27 8.89
C LEU A 194 7.00 11.87 7.55
N VAL A 195 8.25 11.62 7.15
CA VAL A 195 8.79 12.07 5.85
C VAL A 195 8.04 11.40 4.68
N ALA A 196 7.76 10.09 4.78
CA ALA A 196 7.03 9.35 3.76
C ALA A 196 5.58 9.85 3.59
N VAL A 197 4.87 10.08 4.70
CA VAL A 197 3.52 10.64 4.74
C VAL A 197 3.47 12.06 4.16
N TRP A 198 4.44 12.91 4.49
CA TRP A 198 4.56 14.25 3.93
C TRP A 198 4.74 14.23 2.41
N LEU A 199 5.67 13.39 1.92
CA LEU A 199 5.98 13.26 0.48
C LEU A 199 4.77 12.75 -0.32
N GLU A 200 4.02 11.79 0.24
CA GLU A 200 2.82 11.29 -0.41
C GLU A 200 1.72 12.36 -0.47
N TYR A 201 1.51 13.09 0.63
CA TYR A 201 0.48 14.15 0.67
C TYR A 201 0.82 15.34 -0.24
N ASP A 202 2.09 15.73 -0.35
CA ASP A 202 2.56 16.70 -1.36
C ASP A 202 2.26 16.19 -2.78
N THR A 203 2.60 14.92 -3.07
CA THR A 203 2.33 14.30 -4.37
C THR A 203 0.83 14.26 -4.70
N ALA A 204 -0.02 13.90 -3.72
CA ALA A 204 -1.47 13.86 -3.88
C ALA A 204 -2.06 15.24 -4.19
N LYS A 205 -1.61 16.29 -3.47
CA LYS A 205 -2.01 17.68 -3.72
C LYS A 205 -1.60 18.15 -5.12
N ARG A 206 -0.37 17.86 -5.56
CA ARG A 206 0.08 18.18 -6.94
C ARG A 206 -0.78 17.48 -8.00
N PHE A 207 -1.04 16.18 -7.84
CA PHE A 207 -1.91 15.43 -8.77
C PHE A 207 -3.36 15.96 -8.83
N ALA A 208 -3.86 16.55 -7.75
CA ALA A 208 -5.15 17.24 -7.72
C ALA A 208 -5.09 18.61 -8.41
N ALA A 209 -4.03 19.39 -8.16
CA ALA A 209 -3.80 20.71 -8.78
C ALA A 209 -3.76 20.63 -10.31
N PHE A 210 -3.10 19.61 -10.90
CA PHE A 210 -3.09 19.40 -12.37
C PHE A 210 -4.47 19.13 -13.00
N ARG A 211 -5.56 19.11 -12.23
CA ARG A 211 -6.95 18.89 -12.71
C ARG A 211 -7.96 19.93 -12.20
N LYS A 212 -7.52 20.89 -11.37
CA LYS A 212 -8.33 21.99 -10.80
C LYS A 212 -7.86 23.34 -11.38
N ASN A 213 -8.74 24.35 -11.43
CA ASN A 213 -8.34 25.74 -11.68
C ASN A 213 -7.99 26.46 -10.37
N ALA A 214 -7.71 27.76 -10.43
CA ALA A 214 -7.51 28.62 -9.25
C ALA A 214 -8.70 28.54 -8.27
N ASP A 215 -9.95 28.58 -8.76
CA ASP A 215 -11.17 28.39 -7.95
C ASP A 215 -11.39 26.94 -7.44
N GLY A 216 -10.44 26.02 -7.63
CA GLY A 216 -10.54 24.63 -7.20
C GLY A 216 -11.51 23.75 -8.02
N LYS A 217 -12.20 24.31 -9.02
CA LYS A 217 -13.16 23.60 -9.89
C LYS A 217 -12.43 22.65 -10.84
N ARG A 218 -13.02 21.48 -11.12
CA ARG A 218 -12.47 20.48 -12.04
C ARG A 218 -12.49 21.00 -13.48
N VAL A 219 -11.31 21.14 -14.09
CA VAL A 219 -11.16 21.64 -15.48
C VAL A 219 -10.96 20.51 -16.49
N SER A 220 -10.24 19.45 -16.11
CA SER A 220 -9.73 18.47 -17.06
C SER A 220 -9.56 17.08 -16.48
N SER A 221 -9.87 16.07 -17.30
CA SER A 221 -9.57 14.65 -17.07
C SER A 221 -8.38 14.15 -17.89
N LYS A 222 -7.79 15.01 -18.75
CA LYS A 222 -6.65 14.67 -19.62
C LYS A 222 -5.41 14.36 -18.78
N HIS A 223 -4.47 13.61 -19.37
CA HIS A 223 -3.13 13.48 -18.78
C HIS A 223 -2.23 14.64 -19.23
N VAL A 224 -1.60 15.27 -18.24
CA VAL A 224 -0.47 16.20 -18.33
C VAL A 224 0.74 15.47 -17.75
N ALA A 225 1.95 15.78 -18.22
CA ALA A 225 3.18 15.35 -17.55
C ALA A 225 3.28 16.07 -16.18
N PRO A 226 3.48 15.37 -15.05
CA PRO A 226 3.52 16.01 -13.74
C PRO A 226 4.82 16.80 -13.54
N TYR A 227 4.78 17.84 -12.70
CA TYR A 227 5.91 18.74 -12.46
C TYR A 227 5.89 19.36 -11.05
N GLY A 228 7.02 19.90 -10.62
CA GLY A 228 7.25 20.52 -9.31
C GLY A 228 7.43 19.52 -8.17
N GLY A 229 8.28 19.88 -7.20
CA GLY A 229 8.67 18.97 -6.12
C GLY A 229 9.38 17.74 -6.68
N MET A 230 9.16 16.57 -6.07
CA MET A 230 9.91 15.35 -6.42
C MET A 230 9.58 14.79 -7.81
N PHE A 231 8.56 15.32 -8.50
CA PHE A 231 8.29 15.02 -9.91
C PHE A 231 9.40 15.47 -10.87
N GLU A 232 10.27 16.39 -10.47
CA GLU A 232 11.41 16.81 -11.29
C GLU A 232 12.54 15.76 -11.33
N LEU A 233 12.57 14.84 -10.36
CA LEU A 233 13.56 13.76 -10.29
C LEU A 233 12.97 12.40 -10.74
N ILE A 234 11.71 12.13 -10.39
CA ILE A 234 11.07 10.82 -10.63
C ILE A 234 9.63 10.94 -11.13
N SER A 235 9.21 9.94 -11.89
CA SER A 235 7.89 9.92 -12.55
C SER A 235 6.76 9.54 -11.60
N SER A 236 7.05 8.77 -10.55
CA SER A 236 6.05 8.22 -9.62
C SER A 236 6.40 8.41 -8.13
N PRO A 237 6.58 9.64 -7.62
CA PRO A 237 6.98 9.89 -6.23
C PRO A 237 6.04 9.30 -5.17
N HIS A 238 4.72 9.28 -5.41
CA HIS A 238 3.75 8.57 -4.56
C HIS A 238 4.06 7.08 -4.34
N TYR A 239 4.62 6.39 -5.34
CA TYR A 239 4.97 4.97 -5.22
C TYR A 239 6.24 4.76 -4.39
N LEU A 240 7.22 5.68 -4.49
CA LEU A 240 8.34 5.69 -3.55
C LEU A 240 7.87 6.04 -2.14
N ALA A 241 6.92 6.96 -1.99
CA ALA A 241 6.39 7.37 -0.69
C ALA A 241 5.64 6.22 0.01
N GLU A 242 4.78 5.47 -0.69
CA GLU A 242 4.13 4.28 -0.12
C GLU A 242 5.19 3.20 0.23
N ILE A 243 6.22 2.97 -0.59
CA ILE A 243 7.37 2.11 -0.22
C ILE A 243 8.02 2.60 1.09
N MET A 244 8.34 3.89 1.20
CA MET A 244 8.95 4.48 2.40
C MET A 244 8.05 4.31 3.64
N VAL A 245 6.72 4.39 3.50
CA VAL A 245 5.78 4.10 4.60
C VAL A 245 5.98 2.67 5.11
N TYR A 246 5.87 1.64 4.26
CA TYR A 246 6.01 0.26 4.76
C TYR A 246 7.44 -0.06 5.23
N THR A 247 8.48 0.51 4.61
CA THR A 247 9.86 0.38 5.10
C THR A 247 10.02 1.01 6.49
N SER A 248 9.46 2.20 6.70
CA SER A 248 9.52 2.90 7.99
C SER A 248 8.84 2.10 9.11
N ILE A 249 7.67 1.50 8.85
CA ILE A 249 6.98 0.61 9.79
C ILE A 249 7.80 -0.66 10.05
N THR A 250 8.46 -1.20 9.02
CA THR A 250 9.34 -2.38 9.19
C THR A 250 10.52 -2.09 10.13
N VAL A 251 11.06 -0.87 10.09
CA VAL A 251 12.10 -0.39 11.02
C VAL A 251 11.52 -0.20 12.43
N VAL A 252 10.30 0.36 12.58
CA VAL A 252 9.62 0.39 13.90
C VAL A 252 9.48 -1.02 14.49
N LEU A 253 9.10 -2.01 13.68
CA LEU A 253 8.96 -3.42 14.08
C LEU A 253 10.30 -4.19 14.18
N GLY A 254 11.45 -3.52 14.03
CA GLY A 254 12.77 -4.12 14.20
C GLY A 254 13.19 -5.15 13.14
N CYS A 255 12.52 -5.18 11.98
CA CYS A 255 12.87 -6.02 10.83
C CYS A 255 12.89 -7.56 11.05
N THR A 256 12.36 -8.11 12.16
CA THR A 256 12.50 -9.55 12.50
C THR A 256 11.38 -10.48 12.00
N ASN A 257 10.25 -9.94 11.53
CA ASN A 257 9.05 -10.74 11.21
C ASN A 257 8.92 -11.04 9.70
N LEU A 258 8.99 -12.31 9.31
CA LEU A 258 8.89 -12.76 7.92
C LEU A 258 7.57 -12.36 7.25
N THR A 259 6.44 -12.54 7.93
CA THR A 259 5.10 -12.27 7.41
C THR A 259 4.86 -10.78 7.16
N TRP A 260 5.50 -9.91 7.95
CA TRP A 260 5.56 -8.48 7.70
C TRP A 260 6.54 -8.13 6.57
N LEU A 261 7.73 -8.74 6.53
CA LEU A 261 8.70 -8.57 5.43
C LEU A 261 8.14 -9.00 4.06
N LEU A 262 7.25 -10.00 4.02
CA LEU A 262 6.52 -10.38 2.81
C LEU A 262 5.48 -9.31 2.40
N SER A 263 4.79 -8.66 3.35
CA SER A 263 3.93 -7.50 3.04
C SER A 263 4.72 -6.29 2.51
N LEU A 264 5.94 -6.10 3.02
CA LEU A 264 6.87 -5.11 2.50
C LEU A 264 7.33 -5.46 1.08
N LEU A 265 7.73 -6.71 0.85
CA LEU A 265 8.18 -7.20 -0.46
C LEU A 265 7.08 -7.08 -1.52
N TRP A 266 5.82 -7.38 -1.16
CA TRP A 266 4.68 -7.12 -2.03
C TRP A 266 4.57 -5.65 -2.41
N THR A 267 4.73 -4.76 -1.43
CA THR A 267 4.69 -3.31 -1.66
C THR A 267 5.81 -2.88 -2.61
N TYR A 268 7.05 -3.30 -2.38
CA TYR A 268 8.17 -3.04 -3.29
C TYR A 268 7.89 -3.54 -4.72
N VAL A 269 7.52 -4.81 -4.88
CA VAL A 269 7.29 -5.45 -6.18
C VAL A 269 6.15 -4.76 -6.95
N ASN A 270 5.02 -4.50 -6.30
CA ASN A 270 3.87 -3.86 -6.94
C ASN A 270 4.18 -2.39 -7.31
N GLN A 271 4.70 -1.61 -6.37
CA GLN A 271 4.92 -0.18 -6.59
C GLN A 271 6.05 0.10 -7.60
N ILE A 272 7.14 -0.69 -7.60
CA ILE A 272 8.22 -0.57 -8.61
C ILE A 272 7.73 -0.99 -9.99
N ALA A 273 7.01 -2.11 -10.11
CA ALA A 273 6.48 -2.59 -11.40
C ALA A 273 5.57 -1.55 -12.07
N ILE A 274 4.60 -1.00 -11.33
CA ILE A 274 3.66 0.00 -11.88
C ILE A 274 4.37 1.35 -12.10
N ALA A 275 5.40 1.71 -11.33
CA ALA A 275 6.21 2.90 -11.60
C ALA A 275 6.95 2.83 -12.94
N LEU A 276 7.60 1.70 -13.24
CA LEU A 276 8.35 1.49 -14.48
C LEU A 276 7.43 1.48 -15.70
N LEU A 277 6.25 0.87 -15.58
CA LEU A 277 5.21 0.89 -16.62
C LEU A 277 4.65 2.30 -16.85
N ASN A 278 4.41 3.08 -15.77
CA ASN A 278 4.02 4.48 -15.88
C ASN A 278 5.12 5.36 -16.51
N HIS A 279 6.39 5.12 -16.19
CA HIS A 279 7.52 5.88 -16.71
C HIS A 279 7.66 5.74 -18.24
N ARG A 280 7.66 4.49 -18.75
CA ARG A 280 7.62 4.21 -20.20
C ARG A 280 6.43 4.91 -20.86
N TRP A 281 5.24 4.79 -20.28
CA TRP A 281 4.04 5.45 -20.79
C TRP A 281 4.14 6.98 -20.83
N TYR A 282 4.83 7.62 -19.87
CA TYR A 282 5.08 9.06 -19.91
C TYR A 282 6.04 9.45 -21.05
N GLN A 283 7.10 8.67 -21.28
CA GLN A 283 8.04 8.85 -22.40
C GLN A 283 7.31 8.69 -23.75
N ASP A 284 6.56 7.61 -23.94
CA ASP A 284 5.77 7.34 -25.16
C ASP A 284 4.71 8.42 -25.44
N ARG A 285 4.14 9.02 -24.38
CA ARG A 285 2.99 9.91 -24.49
C ARG A 285 3.36 11.38 -24.73
N PHE A 286 4.49 11.83 -24.21
CA PHE A 286 4.85 13.25 -24.20
C PHE A 286 6.21 13.46 -24.89
N LYS A 287 6.19 14.02 -26.10
CA LYS A 287 7.40 14.30 -26.92
C LYS A 287 8.52 15.03 -26.16
N ASN A 288 8.13 15.88 -25.20
CA ASN A 288 9.04 16.71 -24.41
C ASN A 288 9.11 16.23 -22.95
N TYR A 289 9.00 14.92 -22.68
CA TYR A 289 9.18 14.38 -21.33
C TYR A 289 10.66 14.46 -20.93
N PRO A 290 11.03 15.00 -19.75
CA PRO A 290 12.44 15.15 -19.38
C PRO A 290 13.16 13.81 -19.26
N SER A 291 14.19 13.59 -20.09
CA SER A 291 14.97 12.35 -20.17
C SER A 291 15.85 12.07 -18.96
N SER A 292 16.13 13.09 -18.14
CA SER A 292 16.85 12.97 -16.87
C SER A 292 16.02 12.33 -15.75
N ARG A 293 14.68 12.36 -15.85
CA ARG A 293 13.78 11.81 -14.82
C ARG A 293 13.84 10.29 -14.83
N LYS A 294 13.80 9.73 -13.62
CA LYS A 294 13.75 8.30 -13.35
C LYS A 294 12.30 7.83 -13.11
N ALA A 295 12.08 6.53 -12.90
CA ALA A 295 10.75 5.99 -12.67
C ALA A 295 10.27 6.20 -11.23
N ILE A 296 11.09 5.82 -10.24
CA ILE A 296 10.74 5.75 -8.82
C ILE A 296 11.90 6.05 -7.85
N ILE A 297 13.15 5.69 -8.15
CA ILE A 297 14.31 6.03 -7.29
C ILE A 297 15.08 7.19 -7.93
N PRO A 298 15.20 8.36 -7.26
CA PRO A 298 15.97 9.49 -7.77
C PRO A 298 17.37 9.10 -8.21
N PHE A 299 17.79 9.60 -9.39
CA PHE A 299 19.08 9.35 -10.04
C PHE A 299 19.39 7.90 -10.46
N LEU A 300 18.71 6.89 -9.89
CA LEU A 300 18.95 5.47 -10.13
C LEU A 300 17.95 4.83 -11.11
N LEU A 301 16.68 4.68 -10.73
CA LEU A 301 15.69 3.77 -11.35
C LEU A 301 14.38 4.47 -11.71
#